data_AF-A0A846B1V9-F1
#
_entry.id   AF-A0A846B1V9-F1
#
_cell.length_a   1.000
_cell.length_b   1.000
_cell.length_c   1.000
_cell.angle_alpha   90.00
_cell.angle_beta   90.00
_cell.angle_gamma   90.00
#
_symmetry.space_group_name_H-M   'P 1'
#
loop_
_entity.id
_entity.type
_entity.pdbx_description
1 polymer ?
#
loop_
_entity_poly.entity_id
_entity_poly.type
_entity_poly.pdbx_seq_one_letter_code
_entity_poly.pdbx_strand_id
1 'polypeptide(L)'
;MKQITTISCKLKVSPEVAKEIEATMEMFANACQYVHKNSDKKLTNHVAMQALMYGTVREKFQLSAQTTIHAIRRVCSNRKTSITNHIQKELTFA
;
A
#
# COMPACT_ATOMS: atom_id res chain seq x y z
N MET A 1 16.40 -10.50 -40.39
CA MET A 1 16.63 -9.55 -39.27
C MET A 1 15.39 -9.59 -38.38
N LYS A 2 15.46 -10.00 -37.11
CA LYS A 2 14.28 -10.23 -36.24
C LYS A 2 14.06 -8.99 -35.36
N GLN A 3 12.99 -8.23 -35.59
CA GLN A 3 12.67 -7.02 -34.83
C GLN A 3 11.70 -7.37 -33.69
N ILE A 4 12.13 -7.16 -32.45
CA ILE A 4 11.30 -7.39 -31.24
C ILE A 4 10.58 -6.07 -30.92
N THR A 5 9.25 -6.09 -30.94
CA THR A 5 8.41 -4.92 -30.65
C THR A 5 7.56 -5.20 -29.42
N THR A 6 7.64 -4.33 -28.41
CA THR A 6 6.82 -4.42 -27.20
C THR A 6 5.45 -3.81 -27.47
N ILE A 7 4.39 -4.61 -27.36
CA ILE A 7 3.01 -4.15 -27.54
C ILE A 7 2.35 -4.03 -26.17
N SER A 8 1.72 -2.89 -25.89
CA SER A 8 0.91 -2.71 -24.69
C SER A 8 -0.51 -3.23 -24.95
N CYS A 9 -0.88 -4.34 -24.31
CA CYS A 9 -2.21 -4.92 -24.41
C CYS A 9 -3.01 -4.62 -23.14
N LYS A 10 -4.28 -4.19 -23.31
CA LYS A 10 -5.22 -4.06 -22.19
C LYS A 10 -5.59 -5.45 -21.66
N LEU A 11 -5.51 -5.63 -20.35
CA LEU A 11 -5.92 -6.87 -19.70
C LEU A 11 -7.44 -7.02 -19.80
N LYS A 12 -7.92 -7.97 -20.62
CA LYS A 12 -9.33 -8.38 -20.63
C LYS A 12 -9.49 -9.54 -19.66
N VAL A 13 -10.27 -9.33 -18.59
CA VAL A 13 -10.55 -10.34 -17.57
C VAL A 13 -12.02 -10.73 -17.59
N SER A 14 -12.31 -11.97 -17.20
CA SER A 14 -13.68 -12.40 -16.93
C SER A 14 -14.32 -11.53 -15.83
N PRO A 15 -15.63 -11.25 -15.89
CA PRO A 15 -16.32 -10.50 -14.84
C PRO A 15 -16.16 -11.10 -13.44
N GLU A 16 -16.04 -12.42 -13.32
CA GLU A 16 -15.86 -13.11 -12.03
C GLU A 16 -14.49 -12.78 -11.42
N VAL A 17 -13.44 -12.91 -12.23
CA VAL A 17 -12.07 -12.60 -11.81
C VAL A 17 -11.91 -11.10 -11.49
N ALA A 18 -12.58 -10.22 -12.24
CA ALA A 18 -12.59 -8.80 -11.95
C ALA A 18 -13.14 -8.49 -10.55
N LYS A 19 -14.25 -9.15 -10.16
CA LYS A 19 -14.84 -8.99 -8.83
C LYS A 19 -13.91 -9.48 -7.71
N GLU A 20 -13.23 -10.61 -7.90
CA GLU A 20 -12.27 -11.12 -6.91
C GLU A 20 -11.08 -10.16 -6.71
N ILE A 21 -10.59 -9.57 -7.81
CA ILE A 21 -9.53 -8.57 -7.77
C ILE A 21 -10.03 -7.32 -7.02
N GLU A 22 -11.22 -6.82 -7.32
CA GLU A 22 -11.82 -5.66 -6.64
C GLU A 22 -11.97 -5.90 -5.14
N ALA A 23 -12.51 -7.06 -4.74
CA ALA A 23 -12.64 -7.44 -3.33
C ALA A 23 -11.27 -7.47 -2.63
N THR A 24 -10.25 -8.00 -3.30
CA THR A 24 -8.88 -8.03 -2.78
C THR A 24 -8.30 -6.62 -2.62
N MET A 25 -8.53 -5.74 -3.61
CA MET A 25 -8.09 -4.34 -3.54
C MET A 25 -8.79 -3.57 -2.42
N GLU A 26 -10.08 -3.82 -2.21
CA GLU A 26 -10.85 -3.20 -1.13
C GLU A 26 -10.35 -3.66 0.25
N MET A 27 -10.14 -4.97 0.45
CA MET A 27 -9.54 -5.50 1.68
C MET A 27 -8.16 -4.89 1.95
N PHE A 28 -7.34 -4.74 0.91
CA PHE A 28 -6.03 -4.08 1.03
C PHE A 28 -6.15 -2.60 1.44
N ALA A 29 -7.09 -1.86 0.84
CA ALA A 29 -7.34 -0.46 1.19
C ALA A 29 -7.79 -0.32 2.65
N ASN A 30 -8.69 -1.21 3.10
CA ASN A 30 -9.16 -1.26 4.48
C ASN A 30 -8.03 -1.58 5.46
N ALA A 31 -7.14 -2.53 5.12
CA ALA A 31 -5.96 -2.83 5.91
C ALA A 31 -5.00 -1.63 6.01
N CYS A 32 -4.76 -0.92 4.90
CA CYS A 32 -3.96 0.30 4.90
C CYS A 32 -4.55 1.38 5.82
N GLN A 33 -5.86 1.59 5.73
CA GLN A 33 -6.55 2.57 6.56
C GLN A 33 -6.50 2.19 8.05
N TYR A 34 -6.66 0.91 8.36
CA TYR A 34 -6.56 0.40 9.72
C TYR A 34 -5.15 0.64 10.29
N VAL A 35 -4.09 0.29 9.57
CA VAL A 35 -2.71 0.54 9.99
C VAL A 35 -2.47 2.04 10.21
N HIS A 36 -2.96 2.89 9.31
CA HIS A 36 -2.83 4.34 9.45
C HIS A 36 -3.50 4.89 10.72
N LYS A 37 -4.71 4.39 11.04
CA LYS A 37 -5.48 4.83 12.21
C LYS A 37 -4.96 4.28 13.54
N ASN A 38 -4.45 3.05 13.56
CA ASN A 38 -4.11 2.33 14.80
C ASN A 38 -2.61 2.32 15.12
N SER A 39 -1.79 3.07 14.37
CA SER A 39 -0.36 3.23 14.66
C SER A 39 -0.03 4.68 15.00
N ASP A 40 0.97 4.86 15.86
CA ASP A 40 1.48 6.19 16.22
C ASP A 40 1.82 6.99 14.95
N LYS A 41 1.32 8.23 14.86
CA LYS A 41 1.52 9.13 13.72
C LYS A 41 3.00 9.45 13.45
N LYS A 42 3.84 9.42 14.48
CA LYS A 42 5.29 9.66 14.36
C LYS A 42 6.05 8.46 13.80
N LEU A 43 5.44 7.28 13.78
CA LEU A 43 6.07 6.06 13.30
C LEU A 43 6.13 6.03 11.76
N THR A 44 7.33 6.19 11.22
CA THR A 44 7.63 6.15 9.77
C THR A 44 8.54 4.98 9.39
N ASN A 45 9.12 4.29 10.38
CA ASN A 45 9.97 3.13 10.16
C ASN A 45 9.12 1.88 9.91
N HIS A 46 9.27 1.32 8.70
CA HIS A 46 8.52 0.14 8.28
C HIS A 46 8.81 -1.12 9.10
N VAL A 47 10.04 -1.32 9.58
CA VAL A 47 10.41 -2.50 10.38
C VAL A 47 9.70 -2.46 11.72
N ALA A 48 9.75 -1.30 12.39
CA ALA A 48 9.09 -1.09 13.68
C ALA A 48 7.56 -1.20 13.54
N MET A 49 6.98 -0.65 12.47
CA MET A 49 5.54 -0.77 12.23
C MET A 49 5.12 -2.22 11.92
N GLN A 50 5.95 -2.96 11.19
CA GLN A 50 5.70 -4.37 10.90
C GLN A 50 5.73 -5.21 12.18
N ALA A 51 6.72 -5.00 13.05
CA ALA A 51 6.80 -5.70 14.33
C ALA A 51 5.56 -5.47 15.20
N LEU A 52 5.00 -4.26 15.18
CA LEU A 52 3.83 -3.90 15.99
C LEU A 52 2.50 -4.40 15.41
N MET A 53 2.30 -4.27 14.09
CA MET A 53 0.97 -4.38 13.49
C MET A 53 0.75 -5.66 12.69
N TYR A 54 1.80 -6.35 12.24
CA TYR A 54 1.69 -7.46 11.30
C TYR A 54 0.72 -8.56 11.75
N GLY A 55 0.85 -9.06 12.99
CA GLY A 55 -0.03 -10.11 13.53
C GLY A 55 -1.50 -9.68 13.50
N THR A 56 -1.78 -8.50 14.05
CA THR A 56 -3.14 -7.96 14.14
C THR A 56 -3.79 -7.73 12.77
N VAL A 57 -3.05 -7.24 11.78
CA VAL A 57 -3.58 -6.96 10.44
C VAL A 57 -3.82 -8.26 9.69
N ARG A 58 -2.91 -9.23 9.82
CA ARG A 58 -3.03 -10.53 9.17
C ARG A 58 -4.24 -11.31 9.68
N GLU A 59 -4.45 -11.35 10.99
CA GLU A 59 -5.60 -12.02 11.59
C GLU A 59 -6.92 -11.33 11.22
N LYS A 60 -6.95 -10.00 11.27
CA LYS A 60 -8.18 -9.22 11.03
C LYS A 60 -8.66 -9.22 9.59
N PHE A 61 -7.73 -9.13 8.63
CA PHE A 61 -8.06 -9.00 7.21
C PHE A 61 -7.81 -10.28 6.42
N GLN A 62 -7.30 -11.34 7.06
CA GLN A 62 -7.00 -12.65 6.44
C GLN A 62 -6.15 -12.55 5.16
N LEU A 63 -5.35 -11.48 5.07
CA LEU A 63 -4.51 -11.22 3.91
C LEU A 63 -3.33 -12.19 3.87
N SER A 64 -2.79 -12.41 2.67
CA SER A 64 -1.51 -13.09 2.51
C SER A 64 -0.39 -12.34 3.25
N ALA A 65 0.70 -13.04 3.56
CA ALA A 65 1.84 -12.46 4.24
C ALA A 65 2.38 -11.24 3.49
N GLN A 66 2.53 -11.38 2.16
CA GLN A 66 3.08 -10.37 1.28
C GLN A 66 2.17 -9.14 1.24
N THR A 67 0.86 -9.35 1.01
CA THR A 67 -0.12 -8.26 0.93
C THR A 67 -0.21 -7.48 2.24
N THR A 68 -0.12 -8.18 3.39
CA THR A 68 -0.07 -7.54 4.72
C THR A 68 1.17 -6.64 4.87
N ILE A 69 2.35 -7.15 4.52
CA ILE A 69 3.60 -6.39 4.60
C ILE A 69 3.56 -5.18 3.65
N HIS A 70 3.01 -5.35 2.44
CA HIS A 70 2.86 -4.26 1.48
C HIS A 70 1.92 -3.16 2.00
N ALA A 71 0.82 -3.50 2.68
CA ALA A 71 -0.09 -2.51 3.27
C ALA A 71 0.65 -1.65 4.30
N ILE A 72 1.43 -2.28 5.18
CA ILE A 72 2.23 -1.58 6.20
C ILE A 72 3.28 -0.67 5.56
N ARG A 73 4.01 -1.19 4.56
CA ARG A 73 5.02 -0.42 3.81
C ARG A 73 4.40 0.77 3.09
N ARG A 74 3.21 0.60 2.48
CA ARG A 74 2.48 1.68 1.80
C ARG A 74 2.16 2.82 2.75
N VAL A 75 1.67 2.52 3.96
CA VAL A 75 1.39 3.53 4.98
C VAL A 75 2.66 4.26 5.42
N CYS A 76 3.75 3.52 5.68
CA CYS A 76 5.03 4.12 6.07
C CYS A 76 5.57 5.05 4.98
N SER A 77 5.55 4.63 3.72
CA SER A 77 5.98 5.45 2.59
C SER A 77 5.12 6.70 2.42
N ASN A 78 3.79 6.58 2.53
CA ASN A 78 2.88 7.71 2.44
C ASN A 78 3.10 8.74 3.56
N ARG A 79 3.47 8.29 4.78
CA ARG A 79 3.84 9.20 5.86
C ARG A 79 5.12 9.96 5.57
N LYS A 80 6.15 9.28 5.03
CA LYS A 80 7.40 9.92 4.62
C LYS A 80 7.17 10.98 3.55
N THR A 81 6.38 10.67 2.51
CA THR A 81 6.08 11.63 1.44
C THR A 81 5.28 12.83 1.95
N SER A 82 4.32 12.62 2.85
CA SER A 82 3.60 13.74 3.49
C SER A 82 4.54 14.68 4.22
N ILE A 83 5.49 14.16 5.01
CA ILE A 83 6.49 14.99 5.70
C ILE A 83 7.35 15.78 4.70
N THR A 84 7.88 15.12 3.66
CA THR A 84 8.68 15.78 2.63
C THR A 84 7.89 16.89 1.92
N ASN A 85 6.62 16.66 1.60
CA ASN A 85 5.77 17.63 0.94
C ASN A 85 5.46 18.84 1.85
N HIS A 86 5.30 18.63 3.16
CA HIS A 86 5.16 19.74 4.12
C HIS A 86 6.42 20.59 4.18
N ILE A 87 7.60 19.98 4.22
CA ILE A 87 8.90 20.68 4.22
C ILE A 87 9.08 21.47 2.91
N GLN A 88 8.78 20.86 1.76
CA GLN A 88 8.86 21.55 0.47
C GLN A 88 7.88 22.73 0.38
N LYS A 89 6.68 22.59 0.96
CA LYS A 89 5.69 23.67 1.03
C LYS A 89 6.11 24.78 2.00
N GLU A 90 6.90 24.52 3.03
CA GLU A 90 7.44 25.60 3.87
C GLU A 90 8.58 26.34 3.16
N LEU A 91 9.42 25.62 2.40
CA LEU A 91 10.55 26.18 1.65
C LEU A 91 10.17 26.94 0.37
N THR A 92 9.00 26.66 -0.21
CA THR A 92 8.53 27.36 -1.43
C THR A 92 7.71 28.61 -1.15
N PHE A 93 7.36 28.84 0.13
CA PHE A 93 6.58 29.98 0.60
C PHE A 93 7.38 30.88 1.55
N ALA A 94 8.68 30.61 1.72
CA ALA A 94 9.68 31.44 2.39
C ALA A 94 10.61 32.06 1.34
#